data_AF-A0A2D8Q687-F1
#
_entry.id   AF-A0A2D8Q687-F1
#
_cell.length_a   1.000
_cell.length_b   1.000
_cell.length_c   1.000
_cell.angle_alpha   90.00
_cell.angle_beta   90.00
_cell.angle_gamma   90.00
#
_symmetry.space_group_name_H-M   'P 1'
#
loop_
_entity.id
_entity.type
_entity.pdbx_description
1 polymer ?
#
loop_
_entity_poly.entity_id
_entity_poly.type
_entity_poly.pdbx_seq_one_letter_code
_entity_poly.pdbx_strand_id
1 'polypeptide(L)'
;MARPREFDEAKVLDAATRCFWARGYELTSVRDLVQHTGITSASLYNAFGDKRALYGRALDHYIESGIAERIRRCSAMAPRAGLAAFFDEPLERSISDPDHKGCMLINASLEVAPHDAGFREVVAD
;
A
#
# COMPACT_ATOMS: atom_id res chain seq x y z
N MET A 1 -4.47 -25.75 -17.59
CA MET A 1 -5.76 -25.35 -17.00
C MET A 1 -5.47 -24.65 -15.69
N ALA A 2 -5.71 -23.33 -15.61
CA ALA A 2 -5.50 -22.58 -14.37
C ALA A 2 -6.58 -22.98 -13.37
N ARG A 3 -6.18 -23.52 -12.21
CA ARG A 3 -7.09 -23.79 -11.09
C ARG A 3 -7.70 -22.46 -10.64
N PRO A 4 -9.01 -22.39 -10.35
CA PRO A 4 -9.64 -21.15 -9.89
C PRO A 4 -8.90 -20.61 -8.66
N ARG A 5 -8.66 -19.29 -8.62
CA ARG A 5 -8.10 -18.62 -7.44
C ARG A 5 -9.07 -18.80 -6.28
N GLU A 6 -8.66 -19.52 -5.24
CA GLU A 6 -9.49 -19.83 -4.06
C GLU A 6 -9.60 -18.64 -3.06
N PHE A 7 -9.06 -17.47 -3.39
CA PHE A 7 -9.04 -16.31 -2.49
C PHE A 7 -9.40 -15.01 -3.21
N ASP A 8 -9.84 -14.04 -2.41
CA ASP A 8 -10.14 -12.67 -2.83
C ASP A 8 -8.84 -11.86 -2.88
N GLU A 9 -8.40 -11.54 -4.10
CA GLU A 9 -7.13 -10.85 -4.34
C GLU A 9 -7.09 -9.45 -3.76
N ALA A 10 -8.22 -8.73 -3.74
CA ALA A 10 -8.30 -7.40 -3.15
C ALA A 10 -8.06 -7.47 -1.63
N LYS A 11 -8.71 -8.43 -0.95
CA LYS A 11 -8.49 -8.64 0.49
C LYS A 11 -7.06 -9.03 0.83
N VAL A 12 -6.42 -9.84 -0.02
CA VAL A 12 -5.01 -10.20 0.16
C VAL A 12 -4.11 -8.98 -0.04
N LEU A 13 -4.38 -8.15 -1.04
CA LEU A 13 -3.60 -6.94 -1.32
C LEU A 13 -3.75 -5.90 -0.19
N ASP A 14 -4.97 -5.70 0.32
CA ASP A 14 -5.25 -4.90 1.51
C ASP A 14 -4.41 -5.36 2.72
N ALA A 15 -4.39 -6.67 2.97
CA ALA A 15 -3.66 -7.26 4.09
C ALA A 15 -2.14 -7.12 3.92
N ALA A 16 -1.63 -7.35 2.71
CA ALA A 16 -0.23 -7.14 2.39
C ALA A 16 0.17 -5.66 2.55
N THR A 17 -0.67 -4.73 2.08
CA THR A 17 -0.48 -3.28 2.22
C THR A 17 -0.35 -2.89 3.68
N ARG A 18 -1.25 -3.37 4.56
CA ARG A 18 -1.15 -3.12 6.00
C ARG A 18 0.13 -3.68 6.62
N CYS A 19 0.54 -4.89 6.22
CA CYS A 19 1.76 -5.52 6.72
C CYS A 19 3.01 -4.71 6.34
N PHE A 20 3.14 -4.35 5.07
CA PHE A 20 4.25 -3.52 4.59
C PHE A 20 4.23 -2.11 5.18
N TRP A 21 3.07 -1.47 5.29
CA TRP A 21 2.96 -0.13 5.85
C TRP A 21 3.41 -0.08 7.32
N ALA A 22 3.10 -1.12 8.10
CA ALA A 22 3.50 -1.19 9.49
C ALA A 22 4.98 -1.50 9.73
N ARG A 23 5.65 -2.20 8.79
CA ARG A 23 6.98 -2.77 9.03
C ARG A 23 8.05 -2.29 8.08
N GLY A 24 7.70 -1.70 6.94
CA GLY A 24 8.61 -1.46 5.84
C GLY A 24 8.80 -2.68 4.94
N TYR A 25 9.43 -2.47 3.79
CA TYR A 25 9.69 -3.54 2.82
C TYR A 25 10.67 -4.55 3.39
N GLU A 26 11.84 -4.13 3.87
CA GLU A 26 12.94 -5.02 4.26
C GLU A 26 12.58 -5.92 5.44
N LEU A 27 11.94 -5.35 6.48
CA LEU A 27 11.57 -6.07 7.70
C LEU A 27 10.32 -6.95 7.57
N THR A 28 9.65 -6.94 6.41
CA THR A 28 8.50 -7.80 6.14
C THR A 28 8.95 -9.08 5.43
N SER A 29 8.88 -10.22 6.10
CA SER A 29 9.19 -11.51 5.46
C SER A 29 7.99 -12.09 4.70
N VAL A 30 8.24 -13.04 3.79
CA VAL A 30 7.15 -13.79 3.13
C VAL A 30 6.33 -14.59 4.15
N ARG A 31 6.95 -15.02 5.26
CA ARG A 31 6.23 -15.65 6.36
C ARG A 31 5.26 -14.69 7.03
N ASP A 32 5.67 -13.45 7.26
CA ASP A 32 4.79 -12.41 7.82
C ASP A 32 3.61 -12.16 6.88
N LEU A 33 3.87 -12.05 5.58
CA LEU A 33 2.84 -11.86 4.56
C LEU A 33 1.84 -13.02 4.54
N VAL A 34 2.30 -14.27 4.56
CA VAL A 34 1.45 -15.46 4.66
C VAL A 34 0.58 -15.43 5.91
N GLN A 35 1.16 -15.06 7.06
CA GLN A 35 0.43 -14.96 8.32
C GLN A 35 -0.66 -13.87 8.28
N HIS A 36 -0.37 -12.71 7.66
CA HIS A 36 -1.32 -11.59 7.61
C HIS A 36 -2.37 -11.73 6.51
N THR A 37 -2.03 -12.37 5.40
CA THR A 37 -2.93 -12.55 4.23
C THR A 37 -3.78 -13.82 4.34
N GLY A 38 -3.35 -14.81 5.13
CA GLY A 38 -4.05 -16.08 5.31
C GLY A 38 -3.90 -17.07 4.14
N ILE A 39 -3.10 -16.75 3.12
CA ILE A 39 -2.84 -17.62 1.97
C ILE A 39 -1.47 -18.28 2.06
N THR A 40 -1.27 -19.40 1.37
CA THR A 40 0.04 -20.08 1.33
C THR A 40 1.09 -19.29 0.56
N SER A 41 2.38 -19.50 0.84
CA SER A 41 3.47 -18.90 0.07
C SER A 41 3.38 -19.22 -1.43
N ALA A 42 2.96 -20.45 -1.77
CA ALA A 42 2.77 -20.86 -3.16
C ALA A 42 1.65 -20.06 -3.84
N SER A 43 0.52 -19.86 -3.16
CA SER A 43 -0.59 -19.02 -3.66
C SER A 43 -0.17 -17.56 -3.82
N LEU A 44 0.64 -17.04 -2.90
CA LEU A 44 1.16 -15.68 -2.94
C LEU A 44 2.07 -15.48 -4.15
N TYR A 45 3.07 -16.36 -4.33
CA TYR A 45 3.96 -16.28 -5.49
C TYR A 45 3.23 -16.50 -6.81
N ASN A 46 2.31 -17.47 -6.88
CA ASN A 46 1.53 -17.72 -8.09
C ASN A 46 0.66 -16.52 -8.50
N ALA A 47 0.22 -15.71 -7.53
CA ALA A 47 -0.68 -14.59 -7.82
C ALA A 47 0.02 -13.24 -7.99
N PHE A 48 1.11 -13.02 -7.27
CA PHE A 48 1.77 -11.72 -7.18
C PHE A 48 3.23 -11.75 -7.65
N GLY A 49 3.76 -12.91 -8.05
CA GLY A 49 5.14 -13.05 -8.52
C GLY A 49 6.08 -13.28 -7.36
N ASP A 50 6.69 -12.22 -6.84
CA ASP A 50 7.61 -12.24 -5.70
C ASP A 50 7.26 -11.15 -4.66
N LYS A 51 8.02 -11.06 -3.57
CA LYS A 51 7.81 -10.06 -2.51
C LYS A 51 7.90 -8.63 -3.07
N ARG A 52 8.81 -8.39 -4.02
CA ARG A 52 9.05 -7.08 -4.64
C ARG A 52 7.84 -6.67 -5.48
N ALA A 53 7.36 -7.55 -6.36
CA ALA A 53 6.18 -7.32 -7.17
C ALA A 53 4.92 -7.14 -6.32
N LEU A 54 4.76 -7.92 -5.25
CA LEU A 54 3.67 -7.71 -4.29
C LEU A 54 3.76 -6.37 -3.58
N TYR A 55 4.96 -5.93 -3.18
CA TYR A 55 5.16 -4.62 -2.55
C TYR A 55 4.82 -3.46 -3.50
N GLY A 56 5.24 -3.53 -4.77
CA GLY A 56 4.85 -2.57 -5.79
C GLY A 56 3.32 -2.46 -5.94
N ARG A 57 2.66 -3.61 -6.10
CA ARG A 57 1.19 -3.65 -6.18
C ARG A 57 0.50 -3.14 -4.91
N ALA A 58 1.07 -3.37 -3.75
CA ALA A 58 0.54 -2.87 -2.47
C ALA A 58 0.70 -1.35 -2.37
N LEU A 59 1.81 -0.80 -2.86
CA LEU A 59 2.05 0.64 -2.92
C LEU A 59 1.08 1.32 -3.91
N ASP A 60 0.91 0.76 -5.11
CA ASP A 60 -0.07 1.25 -6.09
C ASP A 60 -1.48 1.24 -5.50
N HIS A 61 -1.84 0.16 -4.81
CA HIS A 61 -3.13 0.03 -4.14
C HIS A 61 -3.31 1.07 -3.03
N TYR A 62 -2.29 1.33 -2.22
CA TYR A 62 -2.30 2.40 -1.21
C TYR A 62 -2.52 3.79 -1.83
N ILE A 63 -1.84 4.08 -2.95
CA ILE A 63 -1.97 5.35 -3.66
C ILE A 63 -3.39 5.49 -4.24
N GLU A 64 -3.87 4.47 -4.96
CA GLU A 64 -5.14 4.55 -5.68
C GLU A 64 -6.35 4.61 -4.72
N SER A 65 -6.38 3.73 -3.72
CA SER A 65 -7.49 3.64 -2.76
C SER A 65 -7.47 4.73 -1.68
N GLY A 66 -6.30 5.31 -1.41
CA GLY A 66 -6.11 6.32 -0.37
C GLY A 66 -5.99 7.73 -0.93
N ILE A 67 -4.88 7.99 -1.63
CA ILE A 67 -4.48 9.33 -2.06
C ILE A 67 -5.32 9.78 -3.26
N ALA A 68 -5.33 9.00 -4.35
CA ALA A 68 -6.01 9.36 -5.59
C ALA A 68 -7.53 9.49 -5.38
N GLU A 69 -8.14 8.56 -4.65
CA GLU A 69 -9.56 8.63 -4.32
C GLU A 69 -9.89 9.86 -3.46
N ARG A 70 -9.05 10.22 -2.49
CA ARG A 70 -9.23 11.46 -1.73
C ARG A 70 -9.13 12.69 -2.63
N ILE A 71 -8.14 12.75 -3.53
CA ILE A 71 -7.99 13.85 -4.50
C ILE A 71 -9.26 13.97 -5.35
N ARG A 72 -9.78 12.87 -5.89
CA ARG A 72 -11.02 12.87 -6.70
C ARG A 72 -12.20 13.42 -5.93
N ARG A 73 -12.45 12.92 -4.71
CA ARG A 73 -13.55 13.40 -3.85
C ARG A 73 -13.41 14.88 -3.52
N CYS A 74 -12.23 15.33 -3.11
CA CYS A 74 -11.98 16.72 -2.71
C CYS A 74 -12.04 17.69 -3.90
N SER A 75 -11.60 17.26 -5.09
CA SER A 75 -11.61 18.10 -6.30
C SER A 75 -13.03 18.38 -6.83
N ALA A 76 -14.01 17.58 -6.44
CA ALA A 76 -15.43 17.81 -6.76
C ALA A 76 -16.09 18.87 -5.86
N MET A 77 -15.39 19.37 -4.83
CA MET A 77 -15.89 20.37 -3.89
C MET A 77 -15.52 21.80 -4.33
N ALA A 78 -16.09 22.80 -3.66
CA ALA A 78 -15.63 24.19 -3.81
C ALA A 78 -14.13 24.30 -3.41
N PRO A 79 -13.29 25.08 -4.11
CA PRO A 79 -11.82 24.99 -3.98
C PRO A 79 -11.29 25.07 -2.54
N ARG A 80 -11.77 26.05 -1.74
CA ARG A 80 -11.35 26.19 -0.34
C ARG A 80 -11.78 25.01 0.52
N ALA A 81 -12.98 24.47 0.30
CA ALA A 81 -13.50 23.34 1.06
C ALA A 81 -12.79 22.03 0.67
N GLY A 82 -12.51 21.82 -0.62
CA GLY A 82 -11.75 20.68 -1.10
C GLY A 82 -10.33 20.65 -0.55
N LEU A 83 -9.65 21.80 -0.52
CA LEU A 83 -8.32 21.92 0.10
C LEU A 83 -8.35 21.58 1.60
N ALA A 84 -9.32 22.12 2.36
CA ALA A 84 -9.45 21.80 3.79
C ALA A 84 -9.68 20.29 4.00
N ALA A 85 -10.68 19.72 3.32
CA ALA A 85 -11.01 18.30 3.42
C ALA A 85 -9.84 17.37 3.04
N PHE A 86 -9.02 17.78 2.07
CA PHE A 86 -7.84 17.01 1.67
C PHE A 86 -6.81 16.89 2.81
N PHE A 87 -6.64 17.93 3.62
CA PHE A 87 -5.70 17.95 4.74
C PHE A 87 -6.29 17.39 6.04
N ASP A 88 -7.59 17.57 6.28
CA ASP A 88 -8.26 17.11 7.51
C ASP A 88 -8.17 15.58 7.66
N GLU A 89 -8.49 14.82 6.61
CA GLU A 89 -8.51 13.35 6.67
C GLU A 89 -7.14 12.72 7.00
N PRO A 90 -6.01 13.04 6.32
CA PRO A 90 -4.71 12.50 6.70
C PRO A 90 -4.23 13.01 8.07
N LEU A 91 -4.63 14.21 8.49
CA LEU A 91 -4.31 14.72 9.83
C LEU A 91 -5.02 13.88 10.91
N GLU A 92 -6.33 13.65 10.77
CA GLU A 92 -7.11 12.81 11.69
C GLU A 92 -6.55 11.38 11.77
N ARG A 93 -6.24 10.77 10.62
CA ARG A 93 -5.62 9.44 10.57
C ARG A 93 -4.26 9.43 11.27
N SER A 94 -3.44 10.46 11.09
CA SER A 94 -2.11 10.53 11.70
C SER A 94 -2.15 10.73 13.22
N ILE A 95 -3.08 11.57 13.70
CA ILE A 95 -3.28 11.80 15.14
C ILE A 95 -3.82 10.53 15.82
N SER A 96 -4.66 9.78 15.12
CA SER A 96 -5.31 8.57 15.65
C SER A 96 -4.49 7.30 15.45
N ASP A 97 -3.32 7.37 14.80
CA ASP A 97 -2.46 6.22 14.56
C ASP A 97 -1.53 5.96 15.76
N PRO A 98 -1.76 4.91 16.58
CA PRO A 98 -0.92 4.60 17.73
C PRO A 98 0.50 4.14 17.36
N ASP A 99 0.68 3.65 16.13
CA ASP A 99 1.97 3.15 15.65
C ASP A 99 2.78 4.23 14.94
N HIS A 100 2.20 5.43 14.74
CA HIS A 100 2.81 6.56 14.05
C HIS A 100 3.50 6.18 12.72
N LYS A 101 2.82 5.37 11.90
CA LYS A 101 3.40 4.79 10.67
C LYS A 101 3.71 5.82 9.59
N GLY A 102 3.07 6.99 9.64
CA GLY A 102 3.23 8.03 8.62
C GLY A 102 2.71 7.59 7.24
N CYS A 103 3.22 8.22 6.18
CA CYS A 103 2.80 7.94 4.81
C CYS A 103 3.61 6.78 4.22
N MET A 104 2.95 5.72 3.75
CA MET A 104 3.62 4.56 3.15
C MET A 104 4.47 4.95 1.93
N LEU A 105 4.00 5.90 1.11
CA LEU A 105 4.73 6.41 -0.06
C LEU A 105 6.04 7.12 0.34
N ILE A 106 6.01 7.92 1.41
CA ILE A 106 7.20 8.58 1.94
C ILE A 106 8.15 7.55 2.58
N ASN A 107 7.62 6.55 3.28
CA ASN A 107 8.47 5.49 3.83
C ASN A 107 9.17 4.70 2.70
N ALA A 108 8.45 4.37 1.63
CA ALA A 108 8.99 3.69 0.45
C ALA A 108 10.09 4.50 -0.25
N SER A 109 9.92 5.83 -0.33
CA SER A 109 10.88 6.74 -0.94
C SER A 109 12.19 6.84 -0.15
N LEU A 110 12.13 6.66 1.16
CA LEU A 110 13.30 6.66 2.04
C LEU A 110 13.97 5.29 2.12
N GLU A 111 13.20 4.21 2.14
CA GLU A 111 13.70 2.84 2.37
C GLU A 111 14.18 2.15 1.09
N VAL A 112 13.36 2.16 0.03
CA VAL A 112 13.54 1.25 -1.12
C VAL A 112 14.02 2.00 -2.36
N ALA A 113 13.48 3.19 -2.63
CA ALA A 113 13.82 3.98 -3.81
C ALA A 113 15.34 4.24 -3.98
N PRO A 114 16.14 4.55 -2.94
CA PRO A 114 17.57 4.78 -3.10
C PRO A 114 18.35 3.57 -3.65
N HIS A 115 17.80 2.36 -3.46
CA HIS A 115 18.45 1.10 -3.79
C HIS A 115 17.81 0.39 -4.99
N ASP A 116 16.73 0.96 -5.54
CA ASP A 116 15.91 0.30 -6.53
C ASP A 116 15.37 1.25 -7.61
N ALA A 117 15.73 1.00 -8.87
CA ALA A 117 15.33 1.86 -9.98
C ALA A 117 13.82 1.79 -10.27
N GLY A 118 13.20 0.61 -10.17
CA GLY A 118 11.78 0.46 -10.45
C GLY A 118 10.90 1.10 -9.36
N PHE A 119 11.32 1.04 -8.10
CA PHE A 119 10.61 1.78 -7.04
C PHE A 119 10.83 3.29 -7.10
N ARG A 120 11.98 3.75 -7.62
CA ARG A 120 12.18 5.16 -7.89
C ARG A 120 11.15 5.73 -8.85
N GLU A 121 10.80 4.97 -9.90
CA GLU A 121 9.76 5.38 -10.86
C GLU A 121 8.40 5.47 -10.18
N VAL A 122 7.98 4.44 -9.43
CA VAL A 122 6.69 4.41 -8.72
C VAL A 122 6.54 5.56 -7.71
N VAL A 123 7.63 5.98 -7.08
CA VAL A 123 7.62 7.09 -6.11
C VAL A 123 7.63 8.47 -6.80
N ALA A 124 8.16 8.57 -8.01
CA ALA A 124 8.34 9.84 -8.72
C ALA A 124 7.10 10.29 -9.51
N ASP A 125 6.18 9.37 -9.82
CA ASP A 125 4.89 9.63 -10.47
C ASP A 125 3.79 10.07 -9.49
#